data_AF-A0A835SIM1-F1
#
_entry.id   AF-A0A835SIM1-F1
#
_cell.length_a   1.000
_cell.length_b   1.000
_cell.length_c   1.000
_cell.angle_alpha   90.00
_cell.angle_beta   90.00
_cell.angle_gamma   90.00
#
_symmetry.space_group_name_H-M   'P 1'
#
loop_
_entity.id
_entity.type
_entity.pdbx_description
1 polymer ?
#
loop_
_entity_poly.entity_id
_entity_poly.type
_entity_poly.pdbx_seq_one_letter_code
_entity_poly.pdbx_strand_id
1 'polypeptide(L)'
;MEKIEYAGIVWVIDHNNPTPLVEHSIKKLQDYGIKKDDIEITDAPENVKVGAIVVEIWPHHLDVAKVRTIRNDSFISGTVITIELKTDAKGTYID
;
A
#
# COMPACT_ATOMS: atom_id res chain seq x y z
N MET A 1 9.85 15.57 -2.55
CA MET A 1 8.87 14.47 -2.51
C MET A 1 8.74 14.02 -1.08
N GLU A 2 7.50 13.86 -0.64
CA GLU A 2 7.19 13.24 0.65
C GLU A 2 7.63 11.77 0.61
N LYS A 3 8.22 11.28 1.70
CA LYS A 3 8.64 9.88 1.82
C LYS A 3 7.84 9.22 2.93
N ILE A 4 7.45 7.97 2.70
CA ILE A 4 6.79 7.18 3.74
C ILE A 4 7.88 6.67 4.68
N GLU A 5 7.79 7.00 5.97
CA GLU A 5 8.65 6.41 6.99
C GLU A 5 8.14 5.02 7.35
N TYR A 6 8.98 4.01 7.11
CA TYR A 6 8.66 2.61 7.39
C TYR A 6 9.90 1.83 7.87
N ALA A 7 9.66 0.68 8.48
CA ALA A 7 10.71 -0.28 8.82
C ALA A 7 10.18 -1.71 8.62
N GLY A 8 10.98 -2.55 7.97
CA GLY A 8 10.60 -3.92 7.64
C GLY A 8 9.54 -3.98 6.54
N ILE A 9 8.66 -4.97 6.63
CA ILE A 9 7.69 -5.31 5.59
C ILE A 9 6.62 -4.22 5.46
N VAL A 10 6.31 -3.87 4.22
CA VAL A 10 5.14 -3.09 3.81
C VAL A 10 4.12 -4.05 3.22
N TRP A 11 2.98 -4.18 3.87
CA TRP A 11 1.90 -5.05 3.44
C TRP A 11 1.05 -4.33 2.41
N VAL A 12 1.00 -4.84 1.18
CA VAL A 12 0.10 -4.34 0.14
C VAL A 12 -1.07 -5.31 0.03
N ILE A 13 -2.25 -4.84 0.43
CA ILE A 13 -3.46 -5.65 0.42
C ILE A 13 -4.04 -5.66 -0.99
N ASP A 14 -4.08 -6.85 -1.59
CA ASP A 14 -4.61 -7.05 -2.94
C ASP A 14 -5.76 -8.06 -2.96
N HIS A 15 -6.97 -7.58 -3.22
CA HIS A 15 -8.17 -8.41 -3.36
C HIS A 15 -8.39 -8.84 -4.82
N ASN A 16 -7.36 -9.40 -5.45
CA ASN A 16 -7.37 -9.82 -6.86
C ASN A 16 -7.64 -8.65 -7.83
N ASN A 17 -6.95 -7.52 -7.61
CA ASN A 17 -7.03 -6.37 -8.51
C ASN A 17 -6.42 -6.69 -9.89
N PRO A 18 -6.81 -5.95 -10.95
CA PRO A 18 -6.18 -6.08 -12.25
C PRO A 18 -4.67 -5.82 -12.17
N THR A 19 -3.87 -6.65 -12.85
CA THR A 19 -2.40 -6.53 -12.88
C THR A 19 -1.88 -5.11 -13.17
N PRO A 20 -2.46 -4.34 -14.12
CA PRO A 20 -2.01 -2.97 -14.38
C PRO A 20 -2.15 -2.03 -13.17
N LEU A 21 -3.19 -2.21 -12.35
CA LEU A 21 -3.40 -1.44 -11.13
C LEU A 21 -2.35 -1.81 -10.08
N VAL A 22 -2.11 -3.11 -9.87
CA VAL A 22 -1.12 -3.60 -8.89
C VAL A 22 0.28 -3.13 -9.25
N GLU A 23 0.69 -3.28 -10.51
CA GLU A 23 2.01 -2.84 -10.99
C GLU A 23 2.21 -1.32 -10.84
N HIS A 24 1.19 -0.53 -11.20
CA HIS A 24 1.25 0.92 -11.03
C HIS A 24 1.29 1.33 -9.56
N SER A 25 0.54 0.63 -8.70
CA SER A 25 0.54 0.86 -7.25
C SER A 25 1.92 0.66 -6.64
N ILE A 26 2.59 -0.44 -6.99
CA ILE A 26 3.96 -0.73 -6.51
C ILE A 26 4.92 0.36 -6.98
N LYS A 27 4.85 0.75 -8.25
CA LYS A 27 5.68 1.82 -8.80
C LYS A 27 5.49 3.13 -8.02
N LYS A 28 4.24 3.51 -7.75
CA LYS A 28 3.94 4.71 -6.94
C LYS A 28 4.50 4.58 -5.53
N LEU A 29 4.39 3.44 -4.86
CA LEU A 29 5.02 3.25 -3.55
C LEU A 29 6.55 3.42 -3.59
N GLN A 30 7.21 3.01 -4.68
CA GLN A 30 8.65 3.23 -4.88
C GLN A 30 9.01 4.72 -5.02
N ASP A 31 8.15 5.51 -5.68
CA ASP A 31 8.31 6.97 -5.77
C ASP A 31 8.27 7.63 -4.38
N TYR A 32 7.52 7.06 -3.43
CA TYR A 32 7.47 7.48 -2.02
C TYR A 32 8.56 6.84 -1.14
N GLY A 33 9.53 6.14 -1.75
CA GLY A 33 10.72 5.63 -1.08
C GLY A 33 10.61 4.22 -0.51
N ILE A 34 9.53 3.48 -0.80
CA ILE A 34 9.40 2.08 -0.40
C ILE A 34 10.19 1.19 -1.36
N LYS A 35 11.06 0.34 -0.82
CA LYS A 35 11.81 -0.62 -1.65
C LYS A 35 10.89 -1.76 -2.07
N LYS A 36 11.03 -2.20 -3.32
CA LYS A 36 10.25 -3.31 -3.86
C LYS A 36 10.43 -4.61 -3.06
N ASP A 37 11.65 -4.87 -2.58
CA ASP A 37 11.98 -6.07 -1.81
C ASP A 37 11.35 -6.07 -0.41
N ASP A 38 10.90 -4.91 0.08
CA ASP A 38 10.20 -4.79 1.37
C ASP A 38 8.67 -4.92 1.21
N ILE A 39 8.16 -5.05 -0.02
CA ILE A 39 6.72 -5.15 -0.29
C ILE A 39 6.28 -6.61 -0.31
N GLU A 40 5.28 -6.93 0.51
CA GLU A 40 4.60 -8.22 0.48
C GLU A 40 3.13 -8.02 0.06
N ILE A 41 2.75 -8.64 -1.05
CA ILE A 41 1.39 -8.55 -1.61
C ILE A 41 0.60 -9.76 -1.13
N THR A 42 -0.53 -9.53 -0.50
CA THR A 42 -1.38 -10.58 0.07
C THR A 42 -2.81 -10.07 0.25
N ASP A 43 -3.80 -10.96 0.24
CA ASP A 43 -5.18 -10.62 0.60
C ASP A 43 -5.42 -10.68 2.13
N ALA A 44 -4.57 -11.41 2.84
CA ALA A 44 -4.63 -11.64 4.28
C ALA A 44 -3.21 -11.55 4.87
N PRO A 45 -2.78 -10.38 5.36
CA PRO A 45 -1.46 -10.23 5.95
C PRO A 45 -1.37 -10.94 7.31
N GLU A 46 -0.35 -11.79 7.46
CA GLU A 46 -0.13 -12.58 8.68
C GLU A 46 1.00 -11.98 9.53
N ASN A 47 0.93 -12.19 10.85
CA ASN A 47 1.99 -11.78 11.79
C ASN A 47 2.34 -10.28 11.76
N VAL A 48 1.45 -9.42 11.27
CA VAL A 48 1.59 -7.95 11.23
C VAL A 48 2.00 -7.41 12.59
N LYS A 49 2.90 -6.40 12.60
CA LYS A 49 3.43 -5.78 13.83
C LYS A 49 2.93 -4.36 14.00
N VAL A 50 2.83 -3.89 15.25
CA VAL A 50 2.59 -2.48 15.54
C VAL A 50 3.71 -1.64 14.91
N GLY A 51 3.32 -0.57 14.22
CA GLY A 51 4.23 0.28 13.46
C GLY A 51 4.47 -0.14 12.02
N ALA A 52 4.03 -1.32 11.59
CA ALA A 52 4.08 -1.73 10.19
C ALA A 52 3.22 -0.81 9.30
N ILE A 53 3.62 -0.69 8.04
CA ILE A 53 2.82 -0.01 7.02
C ILE A 53 1.96 -1.06 6.32
N VAL A 54 0.69 -0.70 6.14
CA VAL A 54 -0.30 -1.46 5.38
C VAL A 54 -0.85 -0.51 4.32
N VAL A 55 -0.94 -0.98 3.09
CA VAL A 55 -1.42 -0.22 1.94
C VAL A 55 -2.63 -0.93 1.36
N GLU A 56 -3.75 -0.23 1.26
CA GLU A 56 -4.94 -0.71 0.56
C GLU A 56 -4.97 -0.11 -0.85
N ILE A 57 -5.21 -0.98 -1.84
CA ILE A 57 -5.28 -0.58 -3.25
C ILE A 57 -6.72 -0.23 -3.60
N TRP A 58 -6.95 1.01 -4.02
CA TRP A 58 -8.18 1.46 -4.67
C TRP A 58 -7.91 1.85 -6.14
N PRO A 59 -8.92 1.84 -7.03
CA PRO A 59 -8.73 2.18 -8.44
C PRO A 59 -8.17 3.59 -8.71
N HIS A 60 -8.33 4.52 -7.77
CA HIS A 60 -7.93 5.93 -7.96
C HIS A 60 -6.96 6.44 -6.89
N HIS A 61 -6.63 5.62 -5.90
CA HIS A 61 -5.68 6.01 -4.85
C HIS A 61 -5.15 4.80 -4.10
N LEU A 62 -4.08 5.01 -3.33
CA LEU A 62 -3.59 4.10 -2.32
C LEU A 62 -3.82 4.73 -0.95
N ASP A 63 -4.41 3.96 -0.04
CA ASP A 63 -4.46 4.36 1.37
C ASP A 63 -3.31 3.71 2.11
N VAL A 64 -2.33 4.53 2.48
CA VAL A 64 -1.17 4.11 3.25
C VAL A 64 -1.47 4.37 4.72
N ALA A 65 -1.54 3.30 5.51
CA ALA A 65 -1.86 3.36 6.92
C ALA A 65 -0.76 2.72 7.78
N LYS A 66 -0.59 3.21 9.00
CA LYS A 66 0.34 2.64 9.98
C LYS A 66 -0.43 1.92 11.07
N VAL A 67 -0.03 0.68 11.36
CA VAL A 67 -0.64 -0.13 12.41
C VAL A 67 -0.38 0.50 13.78
N ARG A 68 -1.43 0.78 14.54
CA ARG A 68 -1.37 1.43 15.85
C ARG A 68 -1.54 0.43 17.00
N THR A 69 -2.37 -0.59 16.81
CA THR A 69 -2.60 -1.64 17.80
C THR A 69 -3.03 -2.94 17.12
N ILE A 70 -2.82 -4.06 17.81
CA ILE A 70 -3.27 -5.39 17.39
C ILE A 70 -4.15 -5.96 18.49
N ARG A 71 -5.31 -6.53 18.13
CA ARG A 71 -6.26 -7.15 19.05
C ARG A 71 -6.93 -8.33 18.36
N ASN A 72 -6.91 -9.50 19.00
CA ASN A 72 -7.57 -10.72 18.52
C ASN A 72 -7.24 -11.00 17.04
N ASP A 73 -5.95 -11.01 16.70
CA ASP A 73 -5.43 -11.23 15.33
C ASP A 73 -5.87 -10.21 14.27
N SER A 74 -6.59 -9.16 14.67
CA SER A 74 -6.88 -8.01 13.82
C SER A 74 -5.95 -6.84 14.16
N PHE A 75 -5.51 -6.09 13.15
CA PHE A 75 -4.80 -4.83 13.36
C PHE A 75 -5.75 -3.65 13.18
N ILE A 76 -5.52 -2.59 13.97
CA ILE A 76 -6.16 -1.29 13.79
C ILE A 76 -5.07 -0.34 13.32
N SER A 77 -5.25 0.20 12.12
CA SER A 77 -4.35 1.16 11.51
C SER A 77 -4.98 2.55 11.46
N GLY A 78 -4.16 3.57 11.24
CA GLY A 78 -4.66 4.89 10.88
C GLY A 78 -3.90 5.41 9.66
N THR A 79 -4.62 6.06 8.75
CA THR A 79 -4.06 6.63 7.53
C THR A 79 -2.93 7.61 7.84
N VAL A 80 -1.84 7.47 7.10
CA VAL A 80 -0.66 8.34 7.13
C VAL A 80 -0.71 9.25 5.91
N ILE A 81 -0.98 8.69 4.74
CA ILE A 81 -1.10 9.42 3.48
C ILE A 81 -2.03 8.68 2.52
N THR A 82 -2.72 9.44 1.69
CA THR A 82 -3.45 8.90 0.53
C THR A 82 -2.71 9.33 -0.74
N ILE A 83 -2.29 8.37 -1.57
CA ILE A 83 -1.55 8.62 -2.81
C ILE A 83 -2.53 8.51 -3.97
N GLU A 84 -2.73 9.59 -4.74
CA GLU A 84 -3.60 9.57 -5.92
C GLU A 84 -2.98 8.71 -7.05
N LEU A 85 -3.83 7.89 -7.69
CA LEU A 85 -3.52 7.16 -8.92
C LEU A 85 -4.29 7.81 -10.08
N LYS A 86 -3.57 8.18 -11.13
CA LYS A 86 -4.16 8.87 -12.28
C LYS A 86 -4.29 7.92 -13.46
N THR A 87 -5.34 8.13 -14.24
CA THR A 87 -5.57 7.43 -15.51
C THR A 87 -5.74 8.42 -16.64
N ASP A 88 -5.32 8.04 -17.84
CA ASP A 88 -5.67 8.77 -19.06
C ASP A 88 -7.15 8.57 -19.45
N ALA A 89 -7.57 9.19 -20.56
CA ALA A 89 -8.94 9.07 -21.07
C ALA A 89 -9.33 7.64 -21.50
N LYS A 90 -8.36 6.72 -21.62
CA LYS A 90 -8.58 5.32 -21.97
C LYS A 90 -8.58 4.40 -20.74
N GLY A 91 -8.40 4.95 -19.53
CA GLY A 91 -8.29 4.18 -18.29
C GLY A 91 -6.91 3.55 -18.07
N THR A 92 -5.89 4.00 -18.79
CA THR A 92 -4.51 3.53 -18.58
C THR A 92 -3.87 4.33 -17.46
N TYR A 93 -3.29 3.66 -16.47
CA TYR A 93 -2.59 4.32 -15.37
C TYR A 93 -1.36 5.11 -15.87
N ILE A 94 -1.21 6.34 -15.38
CA ILE A 94 -0.15 7.28 -15.76
C ILE A 94 0.50 7.90 -14.52
N ASP A 95 1.77 8.30 -14.65
CA ASP A 95 2.51 8.91 -13.55
C ASP A 95 2.18 10.39 -13.31
#